data_AF-A0A3N5JJB6-F1
#
_entry.id   AF-A0A3N5JJB6-F1
#
_cell.length_a   1.000
_cell.length_b   1.000
_cell.length_c   1.000
_cell.angle_alpha   90.00
_cell.angle_beta   90.00
_cell.angle_gamma   90.00
#
_symmetry.space_group_name_H-M   'P 1'
#
loop_
_entity.id
_entity.type
_entity.pdbx_description
1 polymer ?
#
loop_
_entity_poly.entity_id
_entity_poly.type
_entity_poly.pdbx_seq_one_letter_code
_entity_poly.pdbx_strand_id
1 'polypeptide(L)' 'MNERRHTKLIHEGKYIAEVGVELLEDDNGWSPYISAEEANKLDMIRDALKHGDIKKASQSARFFSLTPIAV' A
#
# COMPACT_ATOMS: atom_id res chain seq x y z
N MET A 1 -7.51 -16.78 -14.67
CA MET A 1 -7.15 -15.51 -13.99
C MET A 1 -7.90 -15.49 -12.68
N ASN A 2 -7.17 -15.57 -11.58
CA ASN A 2 -7.69 -15.53 -10.23
C ASN A 2 -7.28 -14.21 -9.57
N GLU A 3 -8.11 -13.72 -8.66
CA GLU A 3 -7.84 -12.49 -7.92
C GLU A 3 -7.77 -12.84 -6.44
N ARG A 4 -6.68 -12.43 -5.78
CA ARG A 4 -6.55 -12.57 -4.33
C ARG A 4 -6.33 -11.22 -3.68
N ARG A 5 -7.03 -10.97 -2.58
CA ARG A 5 -6.78 -9.80 -1.74
C ARG A 5 -5.48 -9.98 -0.97
N HIS A 6 -4.68 -8.94 -0.96
CA HIS A 6 -3.42 -8.90 -0.22
C HIS A 6 -3.26 -7.54 0.44
N THR A 7 -2.71 -7.51 1.65
CA THR A 7 -2.40 -6.26 2.35
C THR A 7 -0.94 -5.93 2.14
N LYS A 8 -0.66 -4.77 1.54
CA LYS A 8 0.69 -4.20 1.47
C LYS A 8 0.90 -3.17 2.58
N LEU A 9 2.12 -3.14 3.10
CA LEU A 9 2.57 -2.14 4.05
C LEU A 9 3.49 -1.15 3.34
N ILE A 10 3.17 0.14 3.41
CA ILE A 10 4.03 1.23 2.94
C ILE A 10 4.57 1.94 4.17
N HIS A 11 5.89 2.01 4.29
CA HIS A 11 6.57 2.61 5.42
C HIS A 11 7.33 3.86 4.95
N GLU A 12 7.05 5.00 5.56
CA GLU A 12 7.71 6.28 5.28
C GLU A 12 7.95 7.03 6.61
N GLY A 13 9.22 7.17 6.97
CA GLY A 13 9.64 7.85 8.20
C GLY A 13 9.02 7.23 9.45
N LYS A 14 8.12 7.97 10.12
CA LYS A 14 7.42 7.52 11.34
C LYS A 14 6.01 6.98 11.07
N TYR A 15 5.63 6.79 9.82
CA TYR A 15 4.27 6.41 9.45
C TYR A 15 4.25 5.12 8.63
N ILE A 16 3.25 4.29 8.87
CA ILE A 16 2.94 3.11 8.05
C ILE A 16 1.52 3.24 7.50
N ALA A 17 1.31 2.84 6.25
CA ALA A 17 0.00 2.64 5.67
C ALA A 17 -0.23 1.15 5.34
N GLU A 18 -1.33 0.59 5.83
CA GLU A 18 -1.90 -0.67 5.38
C GLU A 18 -2.83 -0.41 4.19
N VAL A 19 -2.50 -1.02 3.05
CA VAL A 19 -3.25 -0.86 1.80
C VAL A 19 -3.71 -2.22 1.32
N GLY A 20 -5.02 -2.39 1.17
CA GLY A 20 -5.59 -3.55 0.47
C GLY A 20 -5.37 -3.40 -1.03
N VAL A 21 -4.76 -4.41 -1.64
CA VAL A 21 -4.58 -4.53 -3.08
C VAL A 21 -5.10 -5.86 -3.61
N GLU A 22 -5.46 -5.88 -4.89
CA GLU A 22 -5.82 -7.09 -5.59
C GLU A 22 -4.61 -7.59 -6.38
N LEU A 23 -4.19 -8.81 -6.06
CA LEU A 23 -3.16 -9.52 -6.82
C LEU A 23 -3.85 -10.39 -7.85
N LEU A 24 -3.41 -10.22 -9.08
CA LEU A 24 -3.84 -10.96 -10.25
C LEU A 24 -2.89 -12.15 -10.44
N GLU A 25 -3.48 -13.33 -10.53
CA GLU A 25 -2.80 -14.60 -10.76
C GLU A 25 -3.28 -15.21 -12.07
N ASP A 26 -2.33 -15.53 -12.94
CA ASP A 26 -2.50 -16.24 -14.19
C ASP A 26 -1.32 -17.20 -14.42
N ASP A 27 -1.37 -17.97 -15.51
CA ASP A 27 -0.33 -18.95 -15.83
C ASP A 27 0.93 -18.31 -16.44
N ASN A 28 1.03 -16.98 -16.45
CA ASN A 28 2.19 -16.26 -16.96
C ASN A 28 3.31 -16.22 -15.91
N GLY A 29 4.56 -16.15 -16.37
CA GLY A 29 5.75 -16.11 -15.52
C GLY A 29 5.91 -14.84 -14.66
N TRP A 30 5.02 -13.87 -14.81
CA TRP A 30 5.01 -12.61 -14.05
C TRP A 30 4.00 -12.61 -12.89
N SER A 31 3.21 -13.67 -12.73
CA SER A 31 2.28 -13.81 -11.62
C SER A 31 2.99 -14.08 -10.28
N PRO A 32 2.49 -13.54 -9.15
CA PRO A 32 1.37 -12.59 -9.04
C PRO A 32 1.79 -11.14 -9.31
N TYR A 33 0.91 -10.35 -9.92
CA TYR A 33 1.11 -8.92 -10.17
C TYR A 33 -0.10 -8.07 -9.75
N ILE A 34 0.08 -6.74 -9.73
CA ILE A 34 -1.00 -5.77 -9.48
C ILE A 34 -1.34 -5.04 -10.78
N SER A 35 -2.55 -4.50 -10.88
CA SER A 35 -2.91 -3.59 -11.96
C SER A 35 -2.11 -2.28 -11.87
N ALA A 36 -2.02 -1.55 -13.00
CA ALA A 36 -1.41 -0.23 -13.01
C ALA A 36 -2.17 0.78 -12.13
N GLU A 37 -3.49 0.62 -11.98
CA GLU A 37 -4.30 1.44 -11.09
C GLU A 37 -3.94 1.22 -9.63
N GLU A 38 -3.83 -0.05 -9.20
CA GLU A 38 -3.41 -0.38 -7.84
C GLU A 38 -1.96 0.07 -7.58
N ALA A 39 -1.07 0.02 -8.58
CA ALA A 39 0.27 0.58 -8.47
C ALA A 39 0.25 2.11 -8.25
N ASN A 40 -0.52 2.86 -9.05
CA ASN A 40 -0.65 4.31 -8.90
C ASN A 40 -1.24 4.70 -7.54
N LYS A 41 -2.21 3.94 -7.04
CA LYS A 41 -2.78 4.12 -5.70
C LYS A 41 -1.73 3.97 -4.60
N LEU A 42 -0.87 2.95 -4.70
CA LEU A 42 0.23 2.75 -3.75
C LEU A 42 1.23 3.93 -3.79
N ASP A 43 1.54 4.43 -4.98
CA ASP A 43 2.45 5.57 -5.13
C ASP A 43 1.86 6.86 -4.56
N MET A 44 0.58 7.13 -4.81
CA MET A 44 -0.12 8.26 -4.18
C MET A 44 -0.10 8.17 -2.65
N ILE A 45 -0.30 6.98 -2.08
CA ILE A 45 -0.24 6.78 -0.62
C ILE A 45 1.18 7.01 -0.10
N ARG A 46 2.20 6.53 -0.81
CA ARG A 46 3.60 6.78 -0.44
C ARG A 46 3.92 8.27 -0.43
N ASP A 47 3.50 9.01 -1.45
CA ASP A 47 3.70 10.46 -1.51
C ASP A 47 2.94 11.20 -0.41
N ALA A 48 1.72 10.77 -0.10
CA ALA A 48 0.94 11.31 1.01
C ALA A 48 1.63 11.11 2.36
N LEU A 49 2.18 9.91 2.62
CA LEU A 49 2.94 9.63 3.82
C LEU A 49 4.20 10.51 3.92
N LYS A 50 4.93 10.63 2.82
CA LYS A 50 6.18 11.40 2.74
C LYS A 50 5.98 12.89 3.03
N HIS A 51 4.88 13.46 2.56
CA HIS A 51 4.55 14.88 2.78
C HIS A 51 3.65 15.13 4.00
N GLY A 52 3.17 14.07 4.67
CA GLY A 52 2.24 14.17 5.80
C GLY A 52 0.80 14.55 5.41
N ASP A 53 0.41 14.48 4.14
CA ASP A 53 -0.96 14.73 3.66
C ASP A 53 -1.83 13.46 3.80
N ILE A 54 -2.01 13.01 5.05
CA ILE A 54 -2.69 11.75 5.39
C ILE A 54 -4.20 11.82 5.07
N LYS A 55 -4.80 13.03 5.08
CA LYS A 55 -6.26 13.22 4.98
C LYS A 55 -6.86 12.74 3.66
N LYS A 56 -6.13 12.91 2.54
CA LYS A 56 -6.62 12.45 1.24
C LYS A 56 -6.45 10.94 1.07
N ALA A 57 -5.35 10.41 1.58
CA ALA A 57 -5.03 8.99 1.43
C ALA A 57 -5.79 8.07 2.40
N SER A 58 -6.34 8.62 3.51
CA SER A 58 -7.09 7.87 4.52
C SER A 58 -8.38 7.20 4.01
N GLN A 59 -8.87 7.58 2.83
CA GLN A 59 -10.02 6.92 2.21
C GLN A 59 -9.65 5.55 1.59
N SER A 60 -8.38 5.35 1.27
CA SER A 60 -7.88 4.18 0.53
C SER A 60 -6.96 3.27 1.33
N ALA A 61 -6.57 3.68 2.54
CA ALA A 61 -5.63 2.95 3.38
C ALA A 61 -5.82 3.29 4.87
N ARG A 62 -5.33 2.40 5.74
CA ARG A 62 -5.28 2.63 7.18
C ARG A 62 -3.88 3.08 7.58
N PHE A 63 -3.80 4.20 8.28
CA PHE A 63 -2.54 4.84 8.64
C PHE A 63 -2.21 4.64 10.11
N PHE A 64 -0.92 4.47 10.39
CA PHE A 64 -0.37 4.26 11.72
C PHE A 64 0.83 5.17 11.91
N SER A 65 0.99 5.69 13.14
CA SER A 65 2.26 6.27 13.58
C SER A 65 3.06 5.22 14.33
N LEU A 66 4.31 5.02 13.93
CA LEU A 66 5.25 4.17 14.61
C LEU A 66 5.73 4.84 15.90
N THR A 67 5.64 4.09 16.99
CA THR A 67 6.21 4.47 18.28
C THR A 67 7.28 3.42 18.63
N PRO A 68 8.56 3.79 18.71
CA PRO A 68 9.60 2.85 19.09
C PRO A 68 9.38 2.38 20.52
N ILE A 69 9.50 1.06 20.76
CA ILE A 69 9.29 0.44 22.08
C ILE A 69 10.61 0.18 22.83
N ALA A 70 11.75 0.19 22.13
CA ALA A 70 13.11 0.07 22.66
C ALA A 70 14.11 0.62 21.62
N VAL A 71 15.32 1.00 22.05
CA VAL A 71 16.44 1.47 21.20
C VAL A 71 17.68 0.66 21.50
#